data_AF-A0A927T1K9-F1
#
_entry.id   AF-A0A927T1K9-F1
#
_cell.length_a   1.000
_cell.length_b   1.000
_cell.length_c   1.000
_cell.angle_alpha   90.00
_cell.angle_beta   90.00
_cell.angle_gamma   90.00
#
_symmetry.space_group_name_H-M   'P 1'
#
loop_
_entity.id
_entity.type
_entity.pdbx_description
1 polymer ?
#
loop_
_entity_poly.entity_id
_entity_poly.type
_entity_poly.pdbx_seq_one_letter_code
_entity_poly.pdbx_strand_id
1 'polypeptide(L)'
;MNYIILFATAIIVKTPIKILNTFLASGLGSIYAIVTYITKLEIFTNTILKIILSIVIIYIAFKPRNIKLLFKQLLIFYLTSFTFGGVAFALLYFISPENIYYEGRKINRYISY
;
A
#
# COMPACT_ATOMS: atom_id res chain seq x y z
N MET A 1 -0.55 7.54 3.22
CA MET A 1 0.23 6.32 3.55
C MET A 1 1.41 6.11 2.61
N ASN A 2 1.26 6.25 1.29
CA ASN A 2 2.33 5.99 0.30
C ASN A 2 3.68 6.66 0.57
N TYR A 3 3.70 7.95 0.96
CA TYR A 3 4.95 8.65 1.30
C TYR A 3 5.66 8.02 2.51
N ILE A 4 4.90 7.69 3.56
CA ILE A 4 5.42 7.08 4.79
C ILE A 4 6.01 5.70 4.48
N ILE A 5 5.33 4.90 3.65
CA ILE A 5 5.80 3.58 3.22
C ILE A 5 7.13 3.72 2.46
N LEU A 6 7.23 4.66 1.51
CA LEU A 6 8.49 4.90 0.79
C LEU A 6 9.60 5.39 1.72
N PHE A 7 9.28 6.32 2.62
CA PHE A 7 10.24 6.83 3.59
C PHE A 7 10.77 5.71 4.51
N ALA A 8 9.87 4.88 5.05
CA ALA A 8 10.24 3.71 5.86
C ALA A 8 11.08 2.70 5.06
N THR A 9 10.71 2.44 3.81
CA THR A 9 11.48 1.56 2.90
C THR A 9 12.91 2.07 2.74
N ALA A 10 13.09 3.38 2.56
CA ALA A 10 14.40 3.98 2.40
C ALA A 10 15.27 3.86 3.64
N ILE A 11 14.68 4.04 4.82
CA ILE A 11 15.36 3.86 6.12
C ILE A 11 15.83 2.41 6.28
N ILE A 12 14.93 1.43 6.05
CA ILE A 12 15.24 0.00 6.22
C ILE A 12 16.32 -0.46 5.23
N VAL A 13 16.22 -0.02 3.97
CA VAL A 13 17.20 -0.39 2.93
C VAL A 13 18.49 0.46 3.02
N LYS A 14 18.50 1.52 3.85
CA LYS A 14 19.61 2.49 3.98
C LYS A 14 19.97 3.16 2.64
N THR A 15 18.95 3.51 1.86
CA THR A 15 19.12 4.20 0.56
C THR A 15 19.01 5.71 0.74
N PRO A 16 19.87 6.53 0.11
CA PRO A 16 19.75 7.98 0.18
C PRO A 16 18.41 8.47 -0.39
N ILE A 17 17.77 9.37 0.33
CA ILE A 17 16.42 9.87 -0.01
C ILE A 17 16.56 11.23 -0.68
N LYS A 18 15.91 11.38 -1.84
CA LYS A 18 15.63 12.70 -2.42
C LYS A 18 14.16 13.02 -2.15
N ILE A 19 13.91 13.99 -1.27
CA ILE A 19 12.57 14.35 -0.80
C ILE A 19 11.61 14.59 -1.97
N LEU A 20 12.04 15.34 -3.00
CA LEU A 20 11.24 15.62 -4.18
C LEU A 20 10.87 14.34 -4.97
N ASN A 21 11.82 13.43 -5.18
CA ASN A 21 11.57 12.17 -5.87
C ASN A 21 10.57 11.29 -5.10
N THR A 22 10.75 11.19 -3.79
CA THR A 22 9.85 10.41 -2.93
C THR A 22 8.46 11.02 -2.90
N PHE A 23 8.36 12.35 -2.92
CA PHE A 23 7.08 13.06 -3.00
C PHE A 23 6.36 12.76 -4.33
N LEU A 24 7.05 12.91 -5.47
CA LEU A 24 6.48 12.60 -6.79
C LEU A 24 6.07 11.12 -6.92
N ALA A 25 6.92 10.20 -6.46
CA ALA A 25 6.62 8.78 -6.44
C ALA A 25 5.39 8.45 -5.58
N SER A 26 5.28 9.08 -4.40
CA SER A 26 4.11 8.92 -3.54
C SER A 26 2.85 9.54 -4.14
N GLY A 27 2.99 10.62 -4.91
CA GLY A 27 1.91 11.25 -5.67
C GLY A 27 1.33 10.29 -6.71
N LEU A 28 2.18 9.61 -7.49
CA LEU A 28 1.75 8.58 -8.43
C LEU A 28 0.98 7.44 -7.76
N GLY A 29 1.51 6.91 -6.65
CA GLY A 29 0.80 5.86 -5.90
C GLY A 29 -0.55 6.32 -5.34
N SER A 30 -0.67 7.60 -4.98
CA SER A 30 -1.90 8.18 -4.42
C SER A 30 -2.94 8.45 -5.51
N ILE A 31 -2.51 8.97 -6.66
CA ILE A 31 -3.37 9.14 -7.84
C ILE A 31 -3.94 7.79 -8.27
N TYR A 32 -3.09 6.76 -8.36
CA TYR A 32 -3.55 5.41 -8.69
C TYR A 32 -4.59 4.91 -7.69
N ALA A 33 -4.37 5.07 -6.39
CA ALA A 33 -5.34 4.66 -5.36
C ALA A 33 -6.70 5.36 -5.52
N ILE A 34 -6.72 6.67 -5.79
CA ILE A 34 -7.94 7.43 -6.02
C ILE A 34 -8.66 6.95 -7.29
N VAL A 35 -7.92 6.77 -8.39
CA VAL A 35 -8.48 6.32 -9.68
C VAL A 35 -9.09 4.92 -9.55
N THR A 36 -8.39 3.98 -8.91
CA THR A 36 -8.90 2.62 -8.68
C THR A 36 -10.16 2.65 -7.82
N TYR A 37 -10.23 3.53 -6.82
CA TYR A 37 -11.41 3.67 -5.96
C TYR A 37 -12.65 4.18 -6.71
N ILE A 38 -12.48 5.20 -7.57
CA ILE A 38 -13.61 5.82 -8.31
C ILE A 38 -14.07 4.93 -9.46
N THR A 39 -13.15 4.45 -10.29
CA THR A 39 -13.50 3.85 -11.59
C THR A 39 -13.97 2.40 -11.49
N LYS A 40 -13.54 1.64 -10.47
CA LYS A 40 -13.89 0.21 -10.26
C LYS A 40 -13.72 -0.69 -11.49
N LEU A 41 -12.94 -0.28 -12.49
CA LEU A 41 -12.69 -1.06 -13.70
C LEU A 41 -11.76 -2.24 -13.39
N GLU A 42 -12.06 -3.41 -13.98
CA GLU A 42 -11.29 -4.64 -13.75
C GLU A 42 -9.79 -4.49 -14.09
N ILE A 43 -9.48 -3.69 -15.12
CA ILE A 43 -8.11 -3.42 -15.57
C ILE A 43 -7.26 -2.82 -14.43
N PHE A 44 -7.81 -1.87 -13.67
CA PHE A 44 -7.09 -1.24 -12.55
C PHE A 44 -6.99 -2.12 -11.31
N THR A 45 -7.84 -3.14 -11.19
CA THR A 45 -7.77 -4.11 -10.10
C THR A 45 -6.77 -5.24 -10.33
N ASN A 46 -6.31 -5.42 -11.58
CA ASN A 46 -5.40 -6.50 -11.96
C ASN A 46 -4.10 -6.48 -11.14
N THR A 47 -3.76 -7.63 -10.55
CA THR A 47 -2.54 -7.82 -9.75
C THR A 47 -1.27 -7.52 -10.52
N ILE A 48 -1.21 -7.85 -11.82
CA ILE A 48 -0.05 -7.58 -12.67
C ILE A 48 0.20 -6.07 -12.79
N LEU A 49 -0.86 -5.28 -12.96
CA LEU A 49 -0.76 -3.83 -13.06
C LEU A 49 -0.20 -3.22 -11.76
N LYS A 50 -0.64 -3.72 -10.60
CA LYS A 50 -0.13 -3.30 -9.29
C LYS A 50 1.36 -3.56 -9.12
N ILE A 51 1.85 -4.69 -9.64
CA ILE A 51 3.28 -5.04 -9.62
C ILE A 51 4.07 -4.10 -10.52
N ILE A 52 3.61 -3.85 -11.75
CA ILE A 52 4.28 -2.93 -12.68
C ILE A 52 4.34 -1.52 -12.05
N LEU A 53 3.24 -1.07 -11.47
CA LEU A 53 3.17 0.24 -10.82
C LEU A 53 4.15 0.36 -9.65
N SER A 54 4.28 -0.67 -8.80
CA SER A 54 5.21 -0.63 -7.67
C SER A 54 6.66 -0.53 -8.13
N ILE A 55 7.03 -1.23 -9.21
CA ILE A 55 8.34 -1.11 -9.86
C ILE A 55 8.59 0.33 -10.30
N VAL A 56 7.62 0.96 -10.98
CA VAL A 56 7.71 2.36 -11.43
C VAL A 56 7.89 3.32 -10.25
N ILE A 57 7.10 3.17 -9.19
CA ILE A 57 7.17 4.01 -7.98
C ILE A 57 8.56 3.90 -7.34
N ILE A 58 9.07 2.69 -7.15
CA ILE A 58 10.40 2.43 -6.56
C ILE A 58 11.51 3.00 -7.44
N TYR A 59 11.39 2.85 -8.75
CA TYR A 59 12.37 3.37 -9.69
C TYR A 59 12.45 4.89 -9.65
N ILE A 60 11.31 5.59 -9.61
CA ILE A 60 11.24 7.05 -9.49
C ILE A 60 11.78 7.53 -8.15
N ALA A 61 11.41 6.84 -7.05
CA ALA A 61 11.78 7.21 -5.69
C ALA A 61 13.28 7.05 -5.42
N PHE A 62 13.87 5.92 -5.81
CA PHE A 62 15.21 5.52 -5.35
C PHE A 62 16.26 5.38 -6.45
N LYS A 63 15.85 5.30 -7.72
CA LYS A 63 16.75 5.10 -8.88
C LYS A 63 17.81 4.02 -8.60
N PRO A 64 17.40 2.77 -8.32
CA PRO A 64 18.33 1.72 -7.92
C PRO A 64 19.39 1.47 -8.99
N ARG A 65 20.65 1.39 -8.56
CA ARG A 65 21.80 1.18 -9.46
C ARG A 65 21.82 -0.21 -10.11
N ASN A 66 21.29 -1.22 -9.42
CA ASN A 66 21.36 -2.62 -9.83
C ASN A 66 20.00 -3.31 -9.60
N ILE A 67 19.70 -4.35 -10.40
CA ILE A 67 18.45 -5.12 -10.28
C ILE A 67 18.29 -5.79 -8.90
N LYS A 68 19.41 -6.24 -8.29
CA LYS A 68 19.40 -6.81 -6.93
C LYS A 68 18.90 -5.79 -5.88
N LEU A 69 19.27 -4.52 -6.04
CA LEU A 69 18.84 -3.45 -5.14
C LEU A 69 17.36 -3.10 -5.38
N LEU A 70 16.93 -3.08 -6.64
CA LEU A 70 15.52 -2.89 -7.00
C LEU A 70 14.64 -3.97 -6.37
N PHE A 71 15.04 -5.24 -6.46
CA PHE A 71 14.29 -6.35 -5.86
C PHE A 71 14.24 -6.25 -4.33
N LYS A 72 15.37 -5.90 -3.69
CA LYS A 72 15.41 -5.65 -2.25
C LYS A 72 14.47 -4.52 -1.83
N GLN A 73 14.46 -3.41 -2.58
CA GLN A 73 13.59 -2.27 -2.32
C GLN A 73 12.12 -2.62 -2.50
N LEU A 74 11.77 -3.39 -3.53
CA LEU A 74 10.40 -3.88 -3.74
C LEU A 74 9.95 -4.78 -2.60
N LEU A 75 10.79 -5.73 -2.18
CA LEU A 75 10.45 -6.65 -1.09
C LEU A 75 10.19 -5.89 0.22
N ILE A 76 11.07 -4.95 0.57
CA ILE A 76 10.86 -4.10 1.75
C ILE A 76 9.63 -3.18 1.59
N PHE A 77 9.38 -2.65 0.39
CA PHE A 77 8.20 -1.83 0.12
C PHE A 77 6.90 -2.60 0.33
N TYR A 78 6.82 -3.86 -0.12
CA TYR A 78 5.66 -4.71 0.13
C TYR A 78 5.52 -5.10 1.60
N LEU A 79 6.62 -5.43 2.29
CA LEU A 79 6.59 -5.75 3.71
C LEU A 79 6.16 -4.56 4.58
N THR A 80 6.68 -3.37 4.29
CA THR A 80 6.26 -2.14 4.97
C THR A 80 4.81 -1.82 4.67
N SER A 81 4.36 -1.92 3.42
CA SER A 81 2.94 -1.75 3.05
C SER A 81 2.03 -2.72 3.81
N PHE A 82 2.41 -3.98 3.90
CA PHE A 82 1.67 -5.00 4.65
C PHE A 82 1.60 -4.66 6.14
N THR A 83 2.72 -4.24 6.73
CA THR A 83 2.78 -3.83 8.14
C THR A 83 1.88 -2.63 8.42
N PHE A 84 1.93 -1.59 7.58
CA PHE A 84 1.05 -0.42 7.71
C PHE A 84 -0.43 -0.78 7.51
N GLY A 85 -0.74 -1.71 6.61
CA GLY A 85 -2.09 -2.26 6.45
C GLY A 85 -2.56 -2.99 7.70
N GLY A 86 -1.73 -3.86 8.26
CA GLY A 86 -2.03 -4.60 9.50
C GLY A 86 -2.22 -3.69 10.70
N VAL A 87 -1.36 -2.68 10.87
CA VAL A 87 -1.50 -1.68 11.94
C VAL A 87 -2.77 -0.86 11.76
N ALA A 88 -3.08 -0.39 10.55
CA ALA A 88 -4.32 0.32 10.27
C ALA A 88 -5.55 -0.55 10.59
N PHE A 89 -5.52 -1.84 10.22
CA PHE A 89 -6.58 -2.79 10.53
C PHE A 89 -6.75 -3.02 12.03
N ALA A 90 -5.66 -3.20 12.78
CA ALA A 90 -5.68 -3.35 14.23
C ALA A 90 -6.22 -2.10 14.94
N LEU A 91 -5.83 -0.90 14.48
CA LEU A 91 -6.34 0.36 15.00
C LEU A 91 -7.85 0.52 14.72
N LEU A 92 -8.31 0.17 13.52
CA LEU A 92 -9.74 0.19 13.19
C LEU A 92 -10.54 -0.73 14.12
N TYR A 93 -10.03 -1.94 14.40
CA TYR A 93 -10.66 -2.88 15.33
C TYR A 93 -10.76 -2.32 16.76
N PHE A 94 -9.70 -1.65 17.23
CA PHE A 94 -9.66 -1.09 18.58
C PHE A 94 -10.58 0.14 18.77
N ILE A 95 -10.68 1.00 17.75
CA ILE A 95 -11.42 2.27 17.82
C ILE A 95 -12.92 2.07 17.54
N SER A 96 -13.30 1.15 16.67
CA SER A 96 -14.70 0.94 16.28
C SER A 96 -15.09 -0.54 16.30
N PRO A 97 -15.01 -1.22 17.46
CA PRO A 97 -15.39 -2.63 17.57
C PRO A 97 -16.88 -2.85 17.28
N GLU A 98 -17.74 -1.87 17.60
CA GLU A 98 -19.20 -1.99 17.46
C GLU A 98 -19.64 -2.26 16.02
N ASN A 99 -19.11 -1.54 15.02
CA ASN A 99 -19.50 -1.70 13.61
C ASN A 99 -19.21 -3.13 13.10
N ILE A 100 -18.11 -3.74 13.54
CA ILE A 100 -17.72 -5.11 13.18
C ILE A 100 -18.65 -6.13 13.87
N TYR A 101 -19.04 -5.88 15.12
CA TYR A 101 -20.04 -6.71 15.83
C TYR A 101 -21.45 -6.59 15.24
N TYR A 102 -21.87 -5.41 14.77
CA TYR A 102 -23.18 -5.21 14.13
C TYR A 102 -23.29 -5.96 12.79
N GLU A 103 -22.24 -5.94 11.96
CA GLU A 103 -22.17 -6.73 10.72
C GLU A 103 -22.26 -8.24 11.01
N GLY A 104 -21.48 -8.73 11.99
CA GLY A 104 -21.48 -10.13 12.42
C GLY A 104 -22.84 -10.61 12.97
N ARG A 105 -23.54 -9.77 13.75
CA ARG A 105 -24.92 -10.08 14.20
C ARG A 105 -25.93 -10.10 13.06
N LYS A 106 -25.81 -9.20 12.09
CA LYS A 106 -26.69 -9.18 10.90
C LYS A 106 -26.58 -10.49 10.15
N ILE A 107 -25.36 -10.96 9.88
CA ILE A 107 -25.08 -12.22 9.18
C ILE A 107 -25.68 -13.41 9.94
N ASN A 108 -25.46 -13.49 11.26
CA ASN A 108 -26.00 -14.59 12.08
C ASN A 108 -27.54 -14.65 12.07
N ARG A 109 -28.21 -13.50 11.94
CA ARG A 109 -29.68 -13.43 11.83
C ARG A 109 -30.21 -13.92 10.48
N TYR A 110 -29.42 -13.87 9.40
CA TYR A 110 -29.81 -14.41 8.09
C TYR A 110 -29.58 -15.93 7.96
N ILE A 111 -28.70 -16.51 8.78
CA ILE A 111 -28.40 -17.95 8.75
C ILE A 111 -29.30 -18.74 9.73
N SER A 112 -30.01 -18.05 10.63
CA SER A 112 -30.96 -18.64 11.59
C SER A 112 -32.42 -18.68 11.10
N TYR A 113 -32.67 -18.48 9.80
CA TYR A 113 -33.97 -18.70 9.15
C TYR A 113 -33.83 -19.68 8.00
#